data_AF-A0A814SZB6-F1
#
_entry.id   AF-A0A814SZB6-F1
#
_cell.length_a   1.000
_cell.length_b   1.000
_cell.length_c   1.000
_cell.angle_alpha   90.00
_cell.angle_beta   90.00
_cell.angle_gamma   90.00
#
_symmetry.space_group_name_H-M   'P 1'
#
loop_
_entity.id
_entity.type
_entity.pdbx_description
1 polymer ?
#
loop_
_entity_poly.entity_id
_entity_poly.type
_entity_poly.pdbx_seq_one_letter_code
_entity_poly.pdbx_strand_id
1 'polypeptide(L)'
;MSTRIIYLGFCLIIILNQHFGKTERRCRCLAGDSLCWPNASAWQIFNKSVDDRLVLPRPSAAVCTIAEFNLDECTQAATYWTNSTWRSYKLGAMQYYDWENTSCSISNPNSTCNQGSVPIIAVNATWPEHVQATIKYAATNNLRLVIKTTGHDMMGRSTTAGSLLLWLHYMKNITLIEKYSSCSTVNISNAIRLDAGVQWDEVYKWLAKYNLTVIGGTCGSVGAAGGYLLGGGHSPLSRWKGMAVDQVLEYDVVTADGQRQTVSPCQNGELFWALSGGGGGTFAVVLSVVLRTFPTPHIIGSIQSVRALSELRYSRLIRDFVRLLPSLADAGWAGYLSLIDTNLTITFLWPQGNLDIANATFIKFMNDNTDLVFSSSLIAYAPSFYDAYMVAFPQCDPTGFNLLIGSRLIPETIVRNKPDDVSQIFYQMKGQSIKPSTLLVNLVAGGQVSNISNVNNSLNPAWRTALLHVFYGQVWSDSTSKDDQQLVAAQVANNVQLLDTLSNGSQFGSYMNEADPNEPNWQQRFFGSQAIPTALISVQRLPIMISIKTFFVIL
;
A
#
# COMPACT_ATOMS: atom_id res chain seq x y z
N MET A 1 73.27 10.97 -66.65
CA MET A 1 72.13 10.34 -67.33
C MET A 1 71.50 9.34 -66.39
N SER A 2 70.24 9.60 -66.00
CA SER A 2 69.13 8.65 -65.76
C SER A 2 69.36 7.43 -64.84
N THR A 3 68.50 7.05 -63.89
CA THR A 3 67.05 7.20 -63.78
C THR A 3 66.65 7.07 -62.30
N ARG A 4 65.71 7.91 -61.84
CA ARG A 4 65.03 7.80 -60.54
C ARG A 4 64.00 6.67 -60.57
N ILE A 5 63.91 5.87 -59.51
CA ILE A 5 62.71 5.10 -59.18
C ILE A 5 62.22 5.57 -57.81
N ILE A 6 60.96 6.00 -57.80
CA ILE A 6 60.20 6.49 -56.65
C ILE A 6 59.45 5.29 -56.07
N TYR A 7 59.52 5.08 -54.76
CA TYR A 7 58.50 4.34 -54.02
C TYR A 7 58.02 5.19 -52.85
N LEU A 8 56.73 5.51 -52.88
CA LEU A 8 56.00 6.22 -51.83
C LEU A 8 55.81 5.32 -50.61
N GLY A 9 56.32 5.73 -49.45
CA GLY A 9 55.92 5.19 -48.15
C GLY A 9 54.83 6.06 -47.54
N PHE A 10 53.59 5.58 -47.53
CA PHE A 10 52.48 6.20 -46.79
C PHE A 10 52.71 6.04 -45.28
N CYS A 11 52.81 7.15 -44.56
CA CYS A 11 52.81 7.19 -43.09
C CYS A 11 51.36 7.27 -42.62
N LEU A 12 50.80 6.17 -42.09
CA LEU A 12 49.49 6.15 -41.46
C LEU A 12 49.65 6.42 -39.96
N ILE A 13 49.38 7.64 -39.52
CA ILE A 13 49.28 7.97 -38.09
C ILE A 13 47.92 7.46 -37.60
N ILE A 14 47.93 6.36 -36.86
CA ILE A 14 46.75 5.88 -36.13
C ILE A 14 46.63 6.72 -34.85
N ILE A 15 45.72 7.69 -34.85
CA ILE A 15 45.25 8.34 -33.62
C ILE A 15 44.31 7.36 -32.93
N LEU A 16 44.80 6.67 -31.90
CA LEU A 16 43.95 5.92 -30.97
C LEU A 16 43.12 6.92 -30.15
N ASN A 17 41.91 7.21 -30.63
CA ASN A 17 40.88 7.80 -29.78
C ASN A 17 40.51 6.76 -28.71
N GLN A 18 41.08 6.89 -27.52
CA GLN A 18 40.56 6.19 -26.34
C GLN A 18 39.21 6.82 -25.98
N HIS A 19 38.13 6.30 -26.58
CA HIS A 19 36.83 6.39 -25.96
C HIS A 19 36.87 5.56 -24.68
N PHE A 20 37.05 6.23 -23.55
CA PHE A 20 36.56 5.73 -22.27
C PHE A 20 35.04 5.62 -22.37
N GLY A 21 34.56 4.52 -22.96
CA GLY A 21 33.18 4.11 -22.81
C GLY A 21 32.94 3.92 -21.32
N LYS A 22 32.07 4.75 -20.72
CA LYS A 22 31.54 4.46 -19.39
C LYS A 22 30.96 3.07 -19.47
N THR A 23 31.59 2.09 -18.83
CA THR A 23 31.00 0.78 -18.61
C THR A 23 29.71 1.03 -17.84
N GLU A 24 28.55 0.88 -18.49
CA GLU A 24 27.27 0.94 -17.82
C GLU A 24 27.29 -0.11 -16.71
N ARG A 25 27.42 0.31 -15.44
CA ARG A 25 27.31 -0.62 -14.32
C ARG A 25 25.90 -1.21 -14.37
N ARG A 26 25.81 -2.52 -14.54
CA ARG A 26 24.53 -3.26 -14.49
C ARG A 26 23.85 -3.18 -13.10
N CYS A 27 24.63 -2.98 -12.03
CA CYS A 27 24.15 -2.92 -10.66
C CYS A 27 24.08 -1.48 -10.13
N ARG A 28 23.15 -1.22 -9.20
CA ARG A 28 23.12 0.02 -8.42
C ARG A 28 24.28 0.07 -7.45
N CYS A 29 24.77 1.28 -7.19
CA CYS A 29 25.74 1.53 -6.14
C CYS A 29 25.05 1.46 -4.77
N LEU A 30 25.52 0.56 -3.91
CA LEU A 30 25.00 0.35 -2.56
C LEU A 30 26.01 0.80 -1.52
N ALA A 31 25.53 1.13 -0.32
CA ALA A 31 26.40 1.42 0.81
C ALA A 31 27.35 0.23 1.06
N GLY A 32 28.64 0.53 1.17
CA GLY A 32 29.71 -0.46 1.28
C GLY A 32 30.48 -0.74 -0.02
N ASP A 33 29.96 -0.33 -1.19
CA ASP A 33 30.72 -0.38 -2.45
C ASP A 33 31.68 0.81 -2.54
N SER A 34 32.94 0.59 -2.13
CA SER A 34 33.98 1.63 -2.13
C SER A 34 34.34 2.17 -3.52
N LEU A 35 33.95 1.49 -4.61
CA LEU A 35 34.25 1.91 -5.97
C LEU A 35 33.28 2.96 -6.51
N CYS A 36 32.13 3.16 -5.89
CA CYS A 36 31.14 4.15 -6.36
C CYS A 36 30.42 4.90 -5.26
N TRP A 37 30.42 4.39 -4.03
CA TRP A 37 29.65 5.03 -2.97
C TRP A 37 30.23 6.43 -2.71
N PRO A 38 29.41 7.49 -2.72
CA PRO A 38 29.91 8.83 -2.51
C PRO A 38 30.67 8.93 -1.18
N ASN A 39 31.79 9.65 -1.18
CA ASN A 39 32.58 9.89 0.01
C ASN A 39 31.93 10.95 0.92
N ALA A 40 32.49 11.15 2.11
CA ALA A 40 31.94 12.08 3.11
C ALA A 40 31.78 13.52 2.58
N SER A 41 32.73 14.02 1.77
CA SER A 41 32.66 15.37 1.19
C SER A 41 31.50 15.49 0.19
N ALA A 42 31.31 14.47 -0.67
CA ALA A 42 30.20 14.43 -1.61
C ALA A 42 28.83 14.38 -0.89
N TRP A 43 28.73 13.66 0.23
CA TRP A 43 27.52 13.65 1.06
C TRP A 43 27.27 14.97 1.77
N GLN A 44 28.32 15.67 2.23
CA GLN A 44 28.18 17.00 2.84
C GLN A 44 27.69 18.05 1.84
N ILE A 45 28.22 18.04 0.61
CA ILE A 45 27.76 18.93 -0.46
C ILE A 45 26.28 18.64 -0.78
N PHE A 46 25.91 17.37 -0.90
CA PHE A 46 24.51 16.99 -1.11
C PHE A 46 23.62 17.42 0.04
N ASN A 47 24.07 17.25 1.29
CA ASN A 47 23.31 17.67 2.48
C ASN A 47 22.96 19.17 2.42
N LYS A 48 23.90 20.02 1.99
CA LYS A 48 23.64 21.45 1.79
C LYS A 48 22.61 21.73 0.70
N SER A 49 22.54 20.91 -0.34
CA SER A 49 21.53 21.06 -1.40
C SER A 49 20.11 20.65 -0.97
N VAL A 50 19.97 20.03 0.20
CA VAL A 50 18.68 19.64 0.79
C VAL A 50 18.48 20.28 2.17
N ASP A 51 19.01 21.48 2.38
CA ASP A 51 18.87 22.27 3.61
C ASP A 51 19.27 21.51 4.90
N ASP A 52 20.38 20.77 4.82
CA ASP A 52 20.93 19.99 5.94
C ASP A 52 19.98 18.87 6.46
N ARG A 53 19.16 18.29 5.58
CA ARG A 53 18.13 17.27 5.92
C ARG A 53 18.55 15.81 5.69
N LEU A 54 19.85 15.56 5.48
CA LEU A 54 20.38 14.21 5.44
C LEU A 54 20.42 13.62 6.85
N VAL A 55 19.81 12.47 7.02
CA VAL A 55 19.67 11.74 8.29
C VAL A 55 20.09 10.29 8.10
N LEU A 56 20.41 9.61 9.20
CA LEU A 56 20.91 8.22 9.20
C LEU A 56 19.86 7.29 9.83
N PRO A 57 19.05 6.58 9.04
CA PRO A 57 18.10 5.61 9.57
C PRO A 57 18.79 4.45 10.28
N ARG A 58 18.15 3.95 11.34
CA ARG A 58 18.50 2.70 12.02
C ARG A 58 17.24 1.85 12.22
N PRO A 59 17.35 0.52 12.28
CA PRO A 59 16.21 -0.33 12.65
C PRO A 59 15.54 0.17 13.92
N SER A 60 14.22 0.09 13.99
CA SER A 60 13.45 0.76 15.06
C SER A 60 13.74 0.23 16.46
N ALA A 61 14.28 -0.99 16.57
CA ALA A 61 14.70 -1.62 17.81
C ALA A 61 16.17 -1.39 18.19
N ALA A 62 16.98 -0.72 17.34
CA ALA A 62 18.41 -0.50 17.58
C ALA A 62 18.68 0.20 18.92
N VAL A 63 17.82 1.16 19.26
CA VAL A 63 17.85 1.96 20.49
C VAL A 63 17.76 1.13 21.78
N CYS A 64 17.29 -0.12 21.69
CA CYS A 64 17.20 -1.05 22.81
C CYS A 64 18.38 -2.03 22.88
N THR A 65 19.31 -1.99 21.93
CA THR A 65 20.47 -2.90 21.92
C THR A 65 21.64 -2.32 22.70
N ILE A 66 22.51 -3.19 23.23
CA ILE A 66 23.68 -2.76 24.02
C ILE A 66 24.54 -1.72 23.29
N ALA A 67 24.72 -1.89 21.96
CA ALA A 67 25.61 -1.04 21.17
C ALA A 67 25.07 0.38 20.94
N GLU A 68 23.74 0.54 20.86
CA GLU A 68 23.08 1.82 20.56
C GLU A 68 22.07 2.20 21.65
N PHE A 69 22.28 1.73 22.89
CA PHE A 69 21.31 1.86 23.97
C PHE A 69 21.01 3.32 24.30
N ASN A 70 19.73 3.68 24.22
CA ASN A 70 19.19 4.93 24.71
C ASN A 70 17.96 4.64 25.56
N LEU A 71 18.01 4.96 26.86
CA LEU A 71 16.95 4.60 27.80
C LEU A 71 15.59 5.21 27.43
N ASP A 72 15.55 6.49 27.04
CA ASP A 72 14.31 7.19 26.73
C ASP A 72 13.72 6.70 25.41
N GLU A 73 14.55 6.53 24.39
CA GLU A 73 14.10 6.03 23.08
C GLU A 73 13.68 4.56 23.15
N CYS A 74 14.39 3.73 23.91
CA CYS A 74 14.01 2.34 24.13
C CYS A 74 12.72 2.22 24.95
N THR A 75 12.53 3.06 25.98
CA THR A 75 11.28 3.10 26.75
C THR A 75 10.10 3.47 25.86
N GLN A 76 10.28 4.47 24.98
CA GLN A 76 9.27 4.82 23.98
C GLN A 76 9.02 3.68 22.99
N ALA A 77 10.08 3.04 22.48
CA ALA A 77 9.95 1.92 21.56
C ALA A 77 9.18 0.76 22.21
N ALA A 78 9.48 0.40 23.46
CA ALA A 78 8.77 -0.65 24.19
C ALA A 78 7.31 -0.29 24.47
N THR A 79 7.01 0.99 24.73
CA THR A 79 5.64 1.46 25.04
C THR A 79 4.76 1.52 23.79
N TYR A 80 5.30 2.04 22.68
CA TYR A 80 4.54 2.36 21.48
C TYR A 80 4.85 1.43 20.31
N TRP A 81 5.50 0.28 20.56
CA TRP A 81 6.00 -0.63 19.53
C TRP A 81 4.92 -0.99 18.50
N THR A 82 3.72 -1.29 18.99
CA THR A 82 2.58 -1.73 18.17
C THR A 82 1.69 -0.56 17.72
N ASN A 83 2.02 0.68 18.09
CA ASN A 83 1.27 1.86 17.70
C ASN A 83 1.67 2.33 16.31
N SER A 84 0.76 2.20 15.35
CA SER A 84 1.03 2.46 13.93
C SER A 84 1.36 3.92 13.64
N THR A 85 0.76 4.85 14.40
CA THR A 85 1.08 6.27 14.32
C THR A 85 2.52 6.49 14.74
N TRP A 86 2.93 6.05 15.93
CA TRP A 86 4.32 6.16 16.40
C TRP A 86 5.31 5.57 15.40
N ARG A 87 5.06 4.35 14.88
CA ARG A 87 5.92 3.72 13.87
C ARG A 87 6.06 4.57 12.62
N SER A 88 4.98 5.22 12.16
CA SER A 88 5.02 6.07 10.96
C SER A 88 5.93 7.30 11.10
N TYR A 89 6.15 7.79 12.33
CA TYR A 89 7.08 8.87 12.66
C TYR A 89 8.54 8.40 12.81
N LYS A 90 8.80 7.09 12.84
CA LYS A 90 10.15 6.55 12.96
C LYS A 90 10.76 6.31 11.59
N LEU A 91 11.90 6.96 11.35
CA LEU A 91 12.60 6.96 10.06
C LEU A 91 12.97 5.55 9.59
N GLY A 92 13.45 4.69 10.47
CA GLY A 92 13.82 3.32 10.13
C GLY A 92 12.71 2.28 10.32
N ALA A 93 11.55 2.67 10.87
CA ALA A 93 10.46 1.73 11.09
C ALA A 93 9.64 1.48 9.82
N MET A 94 9.18 0.23 9.70
CA MET A 94 8.06 -0.20 8.87
C MET A 94 6.93 -0.64 9.80
N GLN A 95 5.70 -0.68 9.29
CA GLN A 95 4.56 -1.16 10.08
C GLN A 95 4.62 -2.68 10.29
N TYR A 96 5.20 -3.39 9.32
CA TYR A 96 5.46 -4.83 9.40
C TYR A 96 6.96 -5.05 9.51
N TYR A 97 7.35 -5.70 10.61
CA TYR A 97 8.72 -5.70 11.11
C TYR A 97 9.67 -6.56 10.27
N ASP A 98 9.13 -7.53 9.53
CA ASP A 98 9.86 -8.39 8.59
C ASP A 98 10.55 -7.59 7.47
N TRP A 99 10.05 -6.38 7.17
CA TRP A 99 10.65 -5.46 6.21
C TRP A 99 11.72 -4.53 6.80
N GLU A 100 11.97 -4.59 8.11
CA GLU A 100 13.09 -3.88 8.74
C GLU A 100 14.35 -4.74 8.78
N ASN A 101 14.39 -5.71 9.69
CA ASN A 101 15.57 -6.53 9.93
C ASN A 101 15.25 -7.76 10.79
N THR A 102 15.62 -8.96 10.36
CA THR A 102 15.44 -10.19 11.16
C THR A 102 16.47 -10.38 12.27
N SER A 103 17.46 -9.49 12.44
CA SER A 103 18.52 -9.59 13.46
C SER A 103 18.42 -8.60 14.62
N CYS A 104 17.57 -7.57 14.53
CA CYS A 104 17.53 -6.48 15.51
C CYS A 104 16.23 -6.48 16.35
N SER A 105 16.02 -7.46 17.23
CA SER A 105 14.72 -7.61 17.90
C SER A 105 14.58 -6.72 19.14
N ILE A 106 13.42 -6.06 19.28
CA ILE A 106 13.06 -5.33 20.52
C ILE A 106 12.93 -6.25 21.74
N SER A 107 12.65 -7.54 21.51
CA SER A 107 12.48 -8.54 22.56
C SER A 107 13.80 -9.15 23.03
N ASN A 108 14.92 -8.86 22.35
CA ASN A 108 16.23 -9.41 22.68
C ASN A 108 17.33 -8.32 22.60
N PRO A 109 17.61 -7.60 23.70
CA PRO A 109 18.59 -6.50 23.70
C PRO A 109 20.04 -6.97 23.48
N ASN A 110 20.30 -8.28 23.65
CA ASN A 110 21.61 -8.89 23.38
C ASN A 110 21.79 -9.28 21.90
N SER A 111 20.77 -9.10 21.06
CA SER A 111 20.85 -9.42 19.64
C SER A 111 21.78 -8.45 18.89
N THR A 112 22.53 -8.98 17.92
CA THR A 112 23.33 -8.15 17.02
C THR A 112 22.41 -7.37 16.08
N CYS A 113 22.23 -6.08 16.33
CA CYS A 113 21.41 -5.22 15.48
C CYS A 113 22.17 -4.78 14.21
N ASN A 114 21.97 -5.50 13.11
CA ASN A 114 22.47 -5.07 11.80
C ASN A 114 21.55 -4.03 11.14
N GLN A 115 21.89 -3.51 9.96
CA GLN A 115 20.99 -2.60 9.24
C GLN A 115 19.77 -3.32 8.62
N GLY A 116 19.96 -4.55 8.13
CA GLY A 116 18.91 -5.28 7.41
C GLY A 116 18.47 -4.55 6.12
N SER A 117 17.16 -4.49 5.91
CA SER A 117 16.54 -3.79 4.79
C SER A 117 16.39 -2.29 5.00
N VAL A 118 16.65 -1.78 6.21
CA VAL A 118 16.52 -0.34 6.50
C VAL A 118 17.58 0.45 5.69
N PRO A 119 17.20 1.54 4.99
CA PRO A 119 18.15 2.38 4.25
C PRO A 119 19.26 2.97 5.13
N ILE A 120 20.45 3.23 4.57
CA ILE A 120 21.63 3.68 5.34
C ILE A 120 21.69 5.21 5.47
N ILE A 121 21.17 5.91 4.47
CA ILE A 121 21.04 7.37 4.43
C ILE A 121 19.63 7.71 3.99
N ALA A 122 19.05 8.77 4.53
CA ALA A 122 17.79 9.31 4.07
C ALA A 122 17.82 10.84 3.95
N VAL A 123 16.95 11.37 3.10
CA VAL A 123 16.60 12.78 3.06
C VAL A 123 15.21 12.95 3.67
N ASN A 124 15.14 13.76 4.74
CA ASN A 124 13.88 14.16 5.35
C ASN A 124 13.25 15.32 4.54
N ALA A 125 12.51 14.97 3.48
CA ALA A 125 11.95 15.94 2.55
C ALA A 125 10.73 16.68 3.12
N THR A 126 10.61 17.94 2.75
CA THR A 126 9.56 18.87 3.19
C THR A 126 9.16 19.79 2.05
N TRP A 127 10.12 20.18 1.21
CA TRP A 127 9.88 20.98 0.01
C TRP A 127 10.12 20.17 -1.27
N PRO A 128 9.43 20.51 -2.38
CA PRO A 128 9.65 19.91 -3.70
C PRO A 128 11.12 19.89 -4.15
N GLU A 129 11.88 20.91 -3.79
CA GLU A 129 13.29 21.09 -4.17
C GLU A 129 14.16 19.98 -3.55
N HIS A 130 13.84 19.52 -2.33
CA HIS A 130 14.54 18.38 -1.70
C HIS A 130 14.33 17.10 -2.51
N VAL A 131 13.12 16.89 -3.02
CA VAL A 131 12.78 15.73 -3.85
C VAL A 131 13.55 15.80 -5.17
N GLN A 132 13.54 16.94 -5.85
CA GLN A 132 14.27 17.15 -7.10
C GLN A 132 15.78 16.95 -6.94
N ALA A 133 16.37 17.54 -5.89
CA ALA A 133 17.79 17.39 -5.57
C ALA A 133 18.13 15.92 -5.28
N THR A 134 17.29 15.21 -4.51
CA THR A 134 17.51 13.80 -4.17
C THR A 134 17.44 12.88 -5.39
N ILE A 135 16.43 13.06 -6.25
CA ILE A 135 16.31 12.27 -7.49
C ILE A 135 17.53 12.51 -8.38
N LYS A 136 17.92 13.78 -8.59
CA LYS A 136 19.09 14.14 -9.39
C LYS A 136 20.39 13.56 -8.81
N TYR A 137 20.55 13.59 -7.50
CA TYR A 137 21.73 13.05 -6.83
C TYR A 137 21.80 11.52 -6.93
N ALA A 138 20.68 10.83 -6.71
CA ALA A 138 20.59 9.38 -6.86
C ALA A 138 20.90 8.95 -8.31
N ALA A 139 20.36 9.67 -9.28
CA ALA A 139 20.62 9.48 -10.70
C ALA A 139 22.10 9.60 -11.05
N THR A 140 22.72 10.71 -10.62
CA THR A 140 24.11 11.05 -10.93
C THR A 140 25.09 10.02 -10.37
N ASN A 141 24.79 9.48 -9.18
CA ASN A 141 25.67 8.56 -8.47
C ASN A 141 25.24 7.09 -8.61
N ASN A 142 24.25 6.78 -9.48
CA ASN A 142 23.70 5.44 -9.69
C ASN A 142 23.27 4.75 -8.37
N LEU A 143 22.71 5.50 -7.43
CA LEU A 143 22.28 4.99 -6.13
C LEU A 143 20.95 4.25 -6.28
N ARG A 144 20.72 3.27 -5.40
CA ARG A 144 19.37 2.72 -5.23
C ARG A 144 18.53 3.70 -4.42
N LEU A 145 17.59 4.38 -5.08
CA LEU A 145 16.60 5.26 -4.45
C LEU A 145 15.40 4.45 -3.96
N VAL A 146 14.94 4.70 -2.74
CA VAL A 146 13.70 4.19 -2.16
C VAL A 146 12.85 5.36 -1.71
N ILE A 147 11.53 5.23 -1.82
CA ILE A 147 10.57 6.27 -1.40
C ILE A 147 9.74 5.72 -0.25
N LYS A 148 9.64 6.47 0.85
CA LYS A 148 8.77 6.13 1.98
C LYS A 148 7.91 7.32 2.36
N THR A 149 6.65 7.05 2.65
CA THR A 149 5.79 7.97 3.40
C THR A 149 5.66 7.46 4.84
N THR A 150 4.97 6.35 5.06
CA THR A 150 4.57 5.88 6.40
C THR A 150 5.13 4.51 6.81
N GLY A 151 5.73 3.77 5.88
CA GLY A 151 6.22 2.41 6.11
C GLY A 151 5.14 1.32 6.16
N HIS A 152 3.91 1.60 5.70
CA HIS A 152 2.77 0.67 5.68
C HIS A 152 2.85 -0.44 4.62
N ASP A 153 3.87 -0.46 3.77
CA ASP A 153 3.90 -1.39 2.64
C ASP A 153 4.09 -2.85 3.10
N MET A 154 3.11 -3.70 2.79
CA MET A 154 3.10 -5.13 3.16
C MET A 154 4.04 -5.99 2.30
N MET A 155 4.62 -5.43 1.22
CA MET A 155 5.52 -6.13 0.30
C MET A 155 6.94 -5.56 0.31
N GLY A 156 7.27 -4.72 1.30
CA GLY A 156 8.61 -4.15 1.45
C GLY A 156 9.03 -3.13 0.40
N ARG A 157 8.11 -2.60 -0.42
CA ARG A 157 8.42 -1.67 -1.52
C ARG A 157 8.97 -0.32 -1.06
N SER A 158 8.79 0.06 0.21
CA SER A 158 9.27 1.31 0.79
C SER A 158 10.57 1.20 1.58
N THR A 159 11.33 0.11 1.43
CA THR A 159 12.58 -0.12 2.18
C THR A 159 13.50 -1.07 1.41
N THR A 160 14.81 -0.88 1.49
CA THR A 160 15.77 -1.85 0.95
C THR A 160 17.21 -1.60 1.42
N ALA A 161 17.99 -2.68 1.52
CA ALA A 161 19.36 -2.63 2.02
C ALA A 161 20.27 -1.74 1.16
N GLY A 162 21.18 -1.01 1.83
CA GLY A 162 22.25 -0.24 1.19
C GLY A 162 21.78 0.95 0.34
N SER A 163 20.55 1.41 0.52
CA SER A 163 19.90 2.42 -0.31
C SER A 163 19.93 3.84 0.26
N LEU A 164 19.62 4.81 -0.61
CA LEU A 164 19.25 6.18 -0.26
C LEU A 164 17.72 6.27 -0.17
N LEU A 165 17.22 6.72 0.97
CA LEU A 165 15.79 6.91 1.20
C LEU A 165 15.37 8.36 0.97
N LEU A 166 14.31 8.56 0.20
CA LEU A 166 13.55 9.79 0.16
C LEU A 166 12.32 9.64 1.07
N TRP A 167 12.32 10.35 2.20
CA TRP A 167 11.25 10.27 3.18
C TRP A 167 10.33 11.49 3.06
N LEU A 168 9.08 11.26 2.66
CA LEU A 168 8.09 12.30 2.35
C LEU A 168 7.18 12.65 3.52
N HIS A 169 7.36 12.01 4.68
CA HIS A 169 6.42 12.08 5.81
C HIS A 169 6.11 13.50 6.27
N TYR A 170 7.07 14.42 6.22
CA TYR A 170 6.88 15.79 6.70
C TYR A 170 6.31 16.76 5.67
N MET A 171 5.93 16.29 4.48
CA MET A 171 5.11 17.05 3.55
C MET A 171 3.64 16.97 4.01
N LYS A 172 3.23 17.86 4.92
CA LYS A 172 1.99 17.75 5.69
C LYS A 172 0.91 18.78 5.34
N ASN A 173 1.06 19.55 4.26
CA ASN A 173 0.07 20.57 3.94
C ASN A 173 -1.27 19.95 3.50
N ILE A 174 -2.35 20.56 3.97
CA ILE A 174 -3.74 20.22 3.61
C ILE A 174 -4.43 21.51 3.21
N THR A 175 -5.02 21.55 2.02
CA THR A 175 -5.69 22.76 1.50
C THR A 175 -7.04 22.40 0.88
N LEU A 176 -8.11 23.09 1.31
CA LEU A 176 -9.39 23.05 0.61
C LEU A 176 -9.33 23.94 -0.63
N ILE A 177 -9.79 23.40 -1.74
CA ILE A 177 -9.94 24.11 -3.01
C ILE A 177 -11.44 24.31 -3.23
N GLU A 178 -11.88 25.54 -3.04
CA GLU A 178 -13.22 25.96 -3.43
C GLU A 178 -13.27 26.12 -4.95
N LYS A 179 -14.23 25.46 -5.60
CA LYS A 179 -14.42 25.46 -7.06
C LYS A 179 -13.18 24.99 -7.81
N TYR A 180 -12.97 23.68 -7.82
CA TYR A 180 -11.98 23.07 -8.70
C TYR A 180 -12.52 22.94 -10.12
N SER A 181 -11.76 23.43 -11.11
CA SER A 181 -12.07 23.29 -12.52
C SER A 181 -10.87 22.73 -13.29
N SER A 182 -11.07 21.67 -14.08
CA SER A 182 -10.03 21.13 -14.97
C SER A 182 -10.62 20.51 -16.25
N CYS A 183 -9.75 20.28 -17.24
CA CYS A 183 -10.07 19.53 -18.47
C CYS A 183 -11.32 20.01 -19.22
N SER A 184 -11.58 21.32 -19.21
CA SER A 184 -12.74 22.03 -19.81
C SER A 184 -14.13 21.62 -19.31
N THR A 185 -14.31 20.43 -18.70
CA THR A 185 -15.62 19.86 -18.35
C THR A 185 -15.74 19.44 -16.88
N VAL A 186 -14.64 19.33 -16.14
CA VAL A 186 -14.67 18.95 -14.73
C VAL A 186 -14.85 20.21 -13.89
N ASN A 187 -15.99 20.33 -13.22
CA ASN A 187 -16.25 21.40 -12.26
C ASN A 187 -16.76 20.78 -10.95
N ILE A 188 -16.02 20.98 -9.86
CA ILE A 188 -16.29 20.39 -8.55
C ILE A 188 -16.35 21.51 -7.52
N SER A 189 -17.43 21.55 -6.73
CA SER A 189 -17.63 22.62 -5.74
C SER A 189 -16.53 22.66 -4.67
N ASN A 190 -16.07 21.50 -4.20
CA ASN A 190 -15.01 21.37 -3.20
C ASN A 190 -14.08 20.20 -3.54
N ALA A 191 -12.78 20.48 -3.56
CA ALA A 191 -11.74 19.47 -3.63
C ALA A 191 -10.74 19.69 -2.49
N ILE A 192 -9.92 18.69 -2.18
CA ILE A 192 -8.87 18.80 -1.17
C ILE A 192 -7.53 18.45 -1.80
N ARG A 193 -6.53 19.32 -1.60
CA ARG A 193 -5.13 19.03 -1.90
C ARG A 193 -4.45 18.50 -0.65
N LEU A 194 -3.79 17.36 -0.79
CA LEU A 194 -3.07 16.65 0.25
C LEU A 194 -1.62 16.47 -0.17
N ASP A 195 -0.68 16.95 0.63
CA ASP A 195 0.74 16.67 0.41
C ASP A 195 1.08 15.20 0.70
N ALA A 196 2.20 14.75 0.13
CA ALA A 196 2.63 13.34 0.11
C ALA A 196 2.72 12.66 1.48
N GLY A 197 2.98 13.45 2.54
CA GLY A 197 3.14 13.01 3.91
C GLY A 197 1.85 12.89 4.70
N VAL A 198 0.73 13.44 4.22
CA VAL A 198 -0.54 13.48 4.95
C VAL A 198 -1.12 12.07 5.11
N GLN A 199 -1.62 11.77 6.31
CA GLN A 199 -2.21 10.49 6.71
C GLN A 199 -3.72 10.61 6.92
N TRP A 200 -4.47 9.51 6.80
CA TRP A 200 -5.94 9.54 6.80
C TRP A 200 -6.60 10.15 8.04
N ASP A 201 -6.03 9.94 9.24
CA ASP A 201 -6.52 10.59 10.46
C ASP A 201 -6.48 12.12 10.36
N GLU A 202 -5.40 12.65 9.80
CA GLU A 202 -5.22 14.08 9.59
C GLU A 202 -6.27 14.60 8.61
N VAL A 203 -6.51 13.86 7.51
CA VAL A 203 -7.50 14.22 6.48
C VAL A 203 -8.92 14.28 7.06
N TYR A 204 -9.37 13.21 7.74
CA TYR A 204 -10.74 13.15 8.23
C TYR A 204 -11.00 14.18 9.32
N LYS A 205 -10.07 14.34 10.27
CA LYS A 205 -10.16 15.38 11.31
C LYS A 205 -10.18 16.79 10.71
N TRP A 206 -9.45 17.01 9.61
CA TRP A 206 -9.42 18.31 8.94
C TRP A 206 -10.73 18.61 8.21
N LEU A 207 -11.25 17.66 7.42
CA LEU A 207 -12.48 17.80 6.64
C LEU A 207 -13.76 17.86 7.48
N ALA A 208 -13.77 17.25 8.67
CA ALA A 208 -14.89 17.32 9.60
C ALA A 208 -15.29 18.77 9.92
N LYS A 209 -14.33 19.70 9.95
CA LYS A 209 -14.57 21.14 10.17
C LYS A 209 -15.41 21.81 9.08
N TYR A 210 -15.48 21.18 7.90
CA TYR A 210 -16.17 21.69 6.72
C TYR A 210 -17.42 20.88 6.38
N ASN A 211 -17.83 19.93 7.24
CA ASN A 211 -18.90 18.96 6.95
C ASN A 211 -18.65 18.17 5.64
N LEU A 212 -17.39 17.89 5.34
CA LEU A 212 -16.96 17.16 4.16
C LEU A 212 -16.34 15.82 4.56
N THR A 213 -16.30 14.90 3.59
CA THR A 213 -15.56 13.65 3.66
C THR A 213 -14.91 13.34 2.30
N VAL A 214 -14.05 12.34 2.30
CA VAL A 214 -13.39 11.78 1.12
C VAL A 214 -13.42 10.26 1.19
N ILE A 215 -13.17 9.60 0.05
CA ILE A 215 -13.00 8.16 0.00
C ILE A 215 -11.55 7.84 0.33
N GLY A 216 -11.31 7.35 1.54
CA GLY A 216 -9.99 7.02 2.04
C GLY A 216 -9.95 5.72 2.86
N GLY A 217 -8.75 5.39 3.34
CA GLY A 217 -8.49 4.17 4.12
C GLY A 217 -9.02 4.24 5.55
N THR A 218 -9.16 3.08 6.18
CA THR A 218 -9.56 2.98 7.60
C THR A 218 -8.41 3.15 8.57
N CYS A 219 -7.20 2.79 8.14
CA CYS A 219 -6.01 2.97 8.96
C CYS A 219 -5.59 4.43 8.95
N GLY A 220 -5.85 5.13 10.05
CA GLY A 220 -5.52 6.53 10.24
C GLY A 220 -4.06 6.89 9.95
N SER A 221 -3.14 5.98 10.23
CA SER A 221 -1.70 6.14 10.00
C SER A 221 -1.24 5.81 8.56
N VAL A 222 -2.12 5.35 7.67
CA VAL A 222 -1.79 5.15 6.25
C VAL A 222 -1.69 6.49 5.53
N GLY A 223 -0.67 6.64 4.67
CA GLY A 223 -0.46 7.86 3.87
C GLY A 223 -1.50 8.00 2.77
N ALA A 224 -2.18 9.13 2.73
CA ALA A 224 -3.32 9.39 1.86
C ALA A 224 -2.94 9.53 0.38
N ALA A 225 -1.76 10.09 0.08
CA ALA A 225 -1.28 10.34 -1.29
C ALA A 225 -0.25 9.31 -1.78
N GLY A 226 0.10 8.31 -0.95
CA GLY A 226 1.14 7.33 -1.23
C GLY A 226 0.62 6.04 -1.87
N GLY A 227 1.30 4.93 -1.56
CA GLY A 227 1.00 3.60 -2.12
C GLY A 227 -0.47 3.18 -2.01
N TYR A 228 -1.17 3.57 -0.94
CA TYR A 228 -2.62 3.34 -0.78
C TYR A 228 -3.40 3.82 -1.99
N LEU A 229 -3.26 5.10 -2.34
CA LEU A 229 -4.00 5.73 -3.42
C LEU A 229 -3.47 5.28 -4.79
N LEU A 230 -2.13 5.22 -4.92
CA LEU A 230 -1.48 4.88 -6.18
C LEU A 230 -1.70 3.42 -6.62
N GLY A 231 -2.04 2.53 -5.70
CA GLY A 231 -2.44 1.14 -6.00
C GLY A 231 -3.95 0.91 -6.07
N GLY A 232 -4.77 1.91 -5.76
CA GLY A 232 -6.24 1.84 -5.85
C GLY A 232 -6.96 2.43 -4.64
N GLY A 233 -6.78 1.83 -3.46
CA GLY A 233 -7.36 2.31 -2.20
C GLY A 233 -8.85 2.00 -2.05
N HIS A 234 -9.17 0.91 -1.36
CA HIS A 234 -10.55 0.63 -0.93
C HIS A 234 -10.91 1.39 0.36
N SER A 235 -12.20 1.50 0.63
CA SER A 235 -12.76 2.29 1.73
C SER A 235 -14.08 1.69 2.23
N PRO A 236 -14.49 1.89 3.49
CA PRO A 236 -15.87 1.64 3.92
C PRO A 236 -16.88 2.55 3.21
N LEU A 237 -16.43 3.56 2.46
CA LEU A 237 -17.26 4.38 1.59
C LEU A 237 -17.18 3.99 0.12
N SER A 238 -16.40 2.96 -0.25
CA SER A 238 -16.14 2.66 -1.66
C SER A 238 -17.40 2.30 -2.43
N ARG A 239 -18.31 1.55 -1.81
CA ARG A 239 -19.59 1.20 -2.44
C ARG A 239 -20.52 2.40 -2.66
N TRP A 240 -20.31 3.51 -1.92
CA TRP A 240 -21.09 4.75 -2.03
C TRP A 240 -20.57 5.70 -3.12
N LYS A 241 -19.25 5.74 -3.39
CA LYS A 241 -18.66 6.71 -4.34
C LYS A 241 -17.55 6.19 -5.26
N GLY A 242 -17.19 4.90 -5.21
CA GLY A 242 -16.08 4.33 -5.98
C GLY A 242 -14.82 4.10 -5.14
N MET A 243 -13.74 3.66 -5.77
CA MET A 243 -12.43 3.53 -5.10
C MET A 243 -11.85 4.92 -4.80
N ALA A 244 -10.89 5.00 -3.88
CA ALA A 244 -10.20 6.25 -3.59
C ALA A 244 -9.52 6.83 -4.85
N VAL A 245 -8.89 5.97 -5.65
CA VAL A 245 -8.26 6.35 -6.92
C VAL A 245 -9.24 6.90 -7.96
N ASP A 246 -10.52 6.49 -7.89
CA ASP A 246 -11.56 7.03 -8.79
C ASP A 246 -11.86 8.51 -8.49
N GLN A 247 -11.44 9.00 -7.31
CA GLN A 247 -11.71 10.37 -6.85
C GLN A 247 -10.58 11.34 -7.16
N VAL A 248 -9.50 10.89 -7.78
CA VAL A 248 -8.33 11.72 -8.07
C VAL A 248 -8.62 12.68 -9.22
N LEU A 249 -8.23 13.93 -9.03
CA LEU A 249 -8.39 15.01 -10.01
C LEU A 249 -7.07 15.43 -10.65
N GLU A 250 -5.98 15.40 -9.87
CA GLU A 250 -4.67 15.91 -10.26
C GLU A 250 -3.58 15.37 -9.30
N TYR A 251 -2.37 15.18 -9.81
CA TYR A 251 -1.17 15.02 -9.01
C TYR A 251 -0.15 16.13 -9.32
N ASP A 252 0.61 16.54 -8.32
CA ASP A 252 1.87 17.27 -8.50
C ASP A 252 3.01 16.28 -8.26
N VAL A 253 3.92 16.14 -9.22
CA VAL A 253 4.92 15.08 -9.23
C VAL A 253 6.30 15.58 -9.61
N VAL A 254 7.33 14.84 -9.20
CA VAL A 254 8.69 14.93 -9.76
C VAL A 254 9.02 13.64 -10.50
N THR A 255 9.33 13.75 -11.79
CA THR A 255 9.69 12.61 -12.64
C THR A 255 11.15 12.20 -12.49
N ALA A 256 11.54 11.06 -13.08
CA ALA A 256 12.88 10.47 -12.99
C ALA A 256 14.01 11.42 -13.43
N ASP A 257 13.70 12.32 -14.35
CA ASP A 257 14.60 13.36 -14.87
C ASP A 257 14.69 14.60 -13.97
N GLY A 258 14.00 14.59 -12.82
CA GLY A 258 13.98 15.67 -11.83
C GLY A 258 13.03 16.82 -12.16
N GLN A 259 12.20 16.70 -13.20
CA GLN A 259 11.24 17.73 -13.56
C GLN A 259 9.98 17.67 -12.69
N ARG A 260 9.58 18.81 -12.14
CA ARG A 260 8.31 18.97 -11.43
C ARG A 260 7.21 19.29 -12.45
N GLN A 261 6.10 18.59 -12.38
CA GLN A 261 4.96 18.85 -13.25
C GLN A 261 3.64 18.45 -12.59
N THR A 262 2.60 19.21 -12.94
CA THR A 262 1.21 18.85 -12.67
C THR A 262 0.75 17.84 -13.72
N VAL A 263 0.09 16.77 -13.27
CA VAL A 263 -0.50 15.75 -14.15
C VAL A 263 -1.97 15.54 -13.82
N SER A 264 -2.79 15.44 -14.86
CA SER A 264 -4.24 15.30 -14.81
C SER A 264 -4.72 14.53 -16.04
N PRO A 265 -6.00 14.16 -16.16
CA PRO A 265 -6.50 13.48 -17.37
C PRO A 265 -6.22 14.23 -18.68
N CYS A 266 -6.13 15.56 -18.64
CA CYS A 266 -5.88 16.42 -19.81
C CYS A 266 -4.45 16.98 -19.88
N GLN A 267 -3.61 16.75 -18.87
CA GLN A 267 -2.22 17.18 -18.84
C GLN A 267 -1.35 15.98 -18.48
N ASN A 268 -0.63 15.43 -19.46
CA ASN A 268 0.14 14.19 -19.31
C ASN A 268 -0.75 13.02 -18.81
N GLY A 269 -1.85 12.78 -19.55
CA GLY A 269 -2.88 11.81 -19.20
C GLY A 269 -2.38 10.37 -19.09
N GLU A 270 -1.28 10.01 -19.76
CA GLU A 270 -0.64 8.70 -19.64
C GLU A 270 0.00 8.50 -18.26
N LEU A 271 0.74 9.50 -17.75
CA LEU A 271 1.33 9.44 -16.41
C LEU A 271 0.25 9.52 -15.32
N PHE A 272 -0.78 10.34 -15.53
CA PHE A 272 -1.95 10.38 -14.65
C PHE A 272 -2.61 9.00 -14.55
N TRP A 273 -2.86 8.35 -15.69
CA TRP A 273 -3.45 7.01 -15.76
C TRP A 273 -2.61 5.99 -14.99
N ALA A 274 -1.28 5.98 -15.21
CA ALA A 274 -0.37 5.03 -14.55
C ALA A 274 -0.24 5.25 -13.03
N LEU A 275 -0.22 6.50 -12.56
CA LEU A 275 -0.25 6.82 -11.13
C LEU A 275 -1.57 6.43 -10.48
N SER A 276 -2.66 6.43 -11.25
CA SER A 276 -4.00 6.11 -10.80
C SER A 276 -4.25 4.59 -10.82
N GLY A 277 -3.52 3.82 -10.01
CA GLY A 277 -3.77 2.38 -9.82
C GLY A 277 -2.66 1.46 -10.31
N GLY A 278 -1.60 1.98 -10.93
CA GLY A 278 -0.44 1.22 -11.41
C GLY A 278 0.59 0.93 -10.32
N GLY A 279 0.38 1.41 -9.10
CA GLY A 279 1.24 1.21 -7.94
C GLY A 279 2.20 2.37 -7.68
N GLY A 280 2.52 2.56 -6.39
CA GLY A 280 3.44 3.61 -5.95
C GLY A 280 4.91 3.32 -6.25
N GLY A 281 5.74 4.37 -6.29
CA GLY A 281 7.20 4.23 -6.36
C GLY A 281 7.74 3.75 -7.71
N THR A 282 7.02 3.95 -8.81
CA THR A 282 7.46 3.48 -10.13
C THR A 282 7.58 4.59 -11.16
N PHE A 283 6.54 5.41 -11.30
CA PHE A 283 6.40 6.32 -12.43
C PHE A 283 6.92 7.73 -12.14
N ALA A 284 6.69 8.23 -10.92
CA ALA A 284 7.15 9.52 -10.43
C ALA A 284 7.07 9.57 -8.90
N VAL A 285 7.72 10.56 -8.29
CA VAL A 285 7.51 10.90 -6.88
C VAL A 285 6.34 11.87 -6.79
N VAL A 286 5.25 11.46 -6.12
CA VAL A 286 4.10 12.34 -5.86
C VAL A 286 4.43 13.29 -4.72
N LEU A 287 4.28 14.59 -4.96
CA LEU A 287 4.43 15.67 -3.98
C LEU A 287 3.11 16.01 -3.30
N SER A 288 2.02 16.04 -4.08
CA SER A 288 0.66 16.21 -3.59
C SER A 288 -0.37 15.61 -4.54
N VAL A 289 -1.58 15.40 -4.03
CA VAL A 289 -2.75 14.95 -4.81
C VAL A 289 -3.94 15.85 -4.54
N VAL A 290 -4.78 16.06 -5.56
CA VAL A 290 -6.08 16.71 -5.43
C VAL A 290 -7.18 15.65 -5.53
N LEU A 291 -8.03 15.56 -4.51
CA LEU A 291 -9.15 14.62 -4.42
C LEU A 291 -10.49 15.33 -4.43
N ARG A 292 -11.50 14.70 -5.03
CA ARG A 292 -12.91 15.10 -4.86
C ARG A 292 -13.30 14.96 -3.39
N THR A 293 -14.05 15.94 -2.88
CA THR A 293 -14.70 15.85 -1.57
C THR A 293 -16.21 15.73 -1.73
N PHE A 294 -16.87 15.24 -0.69
CA PHE A 294 -18.32 15.04 -0.64
C PHE A 294 -18.89 15.62 0.65
N PRO A 295 -20.12 16.17 0.65
CA PRO A 295 -20.85 16.39 1.89
C PRO A 295 -20.86 15.10 2.71
N THR A 296 -20.48 15.20 3.99
CA THR A 296 -20.42 14.04 4.87
C THR A 296 -21.82 13.47 5.07
N PRO A 297 -22.07 12.17 4.80
CA PRO A 297 -23.36 11.57 5.05
C PRO A 297 -23.48 11.20 6.54
N HIS A 298 -24.72 11.11 7.04
CA HIS A 298 -24.94 10.31 8.25
C HIS A 298 -24.64 8.84 7.96
N ILE A 299 -24.21 8.12 8.99
CA ILE A 299 -23.80 6.72 8.89
C ILE A 299 -24.59 5.89 9.88
N ILE A 300 -25.02 4.71 9.44
CA ILE A 300 -25.36 3.62 10.38
C ILE A 300 -24.15 2.70 10.47
N GLY A 301 -23.60 2.52 11.66
CA GLY A 301 -22.51 1.59 11.94
C GLY A 301 -23.04 0.30 12.56
N SER A 302 -22.44 -0.84 12.24
CA SER A 302 -22.64 -2.11 12.91
C SER A 302 -21.30 -2.73 13.28
N ILE A 303 -21.10 -2.97 14.58
CA ILE A 303 -19.95 -3.69 15.12
C ILE A 303 -20.48 -4.92 15.85
N GLN A 304 -20.15 -6.11 15.37
CA GLN A 304 -20.59 -7.36 15.98
C GLN A 304 -19.37 -8.24 16.22
N SER A 305 -19.30 -8.87 17.38
CA SER A 305 -18.32 -9.92 17.70
C SER A 305 -19.08 -11.16 18.15
N VAL A 306 -19.00 -12.20 17.34
CA VAL A 306 -19.82 -13.41 17.47
C VAL A 306 -18.91 -14.62 17.56
N ARG A 307 -19.13 -15.47 18.56
CA ARG A 307 -18.36 -16.69 18.79
C ARG A 307 -19.24 -17.93 18.67
N ALA A 308 -18.80 -18.88 17.85
CA ALA A 308 -19.39 -20.20 17.78
C ALA A 308 -18.78 -21.12 18.86
N LEU A 309 -19.61 -21.98 19.47
CA LEU A 309 -19.18 -22.87 20.55
C LEU A 309 -18.58 -24.21 20.06
N SER A 310 -18.61 -24.46 18.74
CA SER A 310 -18.00 -25.64 18.12
C SER A 310 -17.61 -25.35 16.67
N GLU A 311 -16.67 -26.12 16.13
CA GLU A 311 -16.24 -26.01 14.73
C GLU A 311 -17.39 -26.24 13.74
N LEU A 312 -18.25 -27.21 14.01
CA LEU A 312 -19.42 -27.46 13.17
C LEU A 312 -20.37 -26.25 13.17
N ARG A 313 -20.54 -25.60 14.32
CA ARG A 313 -21.37 -24.39 14.38
C ARG A 313 -20.68 -23.20 13.70
N TYR A 314 -19.37 -23.09 13.82
CA TYR A 314 -18.57 -22.06 13.17
C TYR A 314 -18.67 -22.14 11.64
N SER A 315 -18.57 -23.35 11.07
CA SER A 315 -18.82 -23.58 9.64
C SER A 315 -20.21 -23.09 9.21
N ARG A 316 -21.25 -23.39 10.00
CA ARG A 316 -22.60 -22.87 9.74
C ARG A 316 -22.68 -21.34 9.86
N LEU A 317 -22.04 -20.74 10.86
CA LEU A 317 -21.99 -19.29 11.04
C LEU A 317 -21.37 -18.59 9.81
N ILE A 318 -20.24 -19.10 9.30
CA ILE A 318 -19.63 -18.58 8.07
C ILE A 318 -20.61 -18.68 6.91
N ARG A 319 -21.25 -19.84 6.71
CA ARG A 319 -22.25 -20.03 5.65
C ARG A 319 -23.42 -19.05 5.76
N ASP A 320 -24.01 -18.95 6.94
CA ASP A 320 -25.18 -18.09 7.17
C ASP A 320 -24.83 -16.62 6.93
N PHE A 321 -23.63 -16.18 7.32
CA PHE A 321 -23.17 -14.81 7.07
C PHE A 321 -22.78 -14.57 5.61
N VAL A 322 -22.10 -15.51 4.94
CA VAL A 322 -21.75 -15.38 3.50
C VAL A 322 -23.02 -15.28 2.64
N ARG A 323 -24.07 -16.05 2.97
CA ARG A 323 -25.38 -15.93 2.30
C ARG A 323 -26.06 -14.58 2.55
N LEU A 324 -25.77 -13.92 3.68
CA LEU A 324 -26.30 -12.60 4.02
C LEU A 324 -25.55 -11.46 3.30
N LEU A 325 -24.28 -11.64 2.94
CA LEU A 325 -23.44 -10.61 2.32
C LEU A 325 -24.08 -9.93 1.09
N PRO A 326 -24.69 -10.64 0.10
CA PRO A 326 -25.33 -9.99 -1.03
C PRO A 326 -26.47 -9.03 -0.63
N SER A 327 -27.29 -9.39 0.36
CA SER A 327 -28.40 -8.53 0.81
C SER A 327 -27.90 -7.31 1.58
N LEU A 328 -26.85 -7.49 2.41
CA LEU A 328 -26.16 -6.35 3.03
C LEU A 328 -25.56 -5.44 1.97
N ALA A 329 -24.99 -6.05 0.92
CA ALA A 329 -24.47 -5.32 -0.20
C ALA A 329 -25.56 -4.50 -0.90
N ASP A 330 -26.70 -5.10 -1.24
CA ASP A 330 -27.81 -4.42 -1.93
C ASP A 330 -28.38 -3.25 -1.11
N ALA A 331 -28.41 -3.38 0.22
CA ALA A 331 -28.82 -2.29 1.10
C ALA A 331 -27.82 -1.11 1.09
N GLY A 332 -26.53 -1.37 0.87
CA GLY A 332 -25.48 -0.34 0.83
C GLY A 332 -24.44 -0.45 1.96
N TRP A 333 -24.41 -1.56 2.69
CA TRP A 333 -23.36 -1.81 3.69
C TRP A 333 -22.01 -2.04 3.02
N ALA A 334 -20.97 -1.54 3.66
CA ALA A 334 -19.59 -1.81 3.29
C ALA A 334 -18.72 -1.89 4.54
N GLY A 335 -17.62 -2.64 4.47
CA GLY A 335 -16.68 -2.72 5.58
C GLY A 335 -15.97 -4.06 5.64
N TYR A 336 -15.64 -4.46 6.86
CA TYR A 336 -14.64 -5.48 7.12
C TYR A 336 -15.21 -6.59 7.98
N LEU A 337 -14.98 -7.83 7.56
CA LEU A 337 -15.29 -9.03 8.32
C LEU A 337 -13.99 -9.79 8.57
N SER A 338 -13.76 -10.23 9.81
CA SER A 338 -12.64 -11.11 10.16
C SER A 338 -13.12 -12.44 10.70
N LEU A 339 -12.43 -13.49 10.30
CA LEU A 339 -12.64 -14.87 10.71
C LEU A 339 -11.35 -15.36 11.39
N ILE A 340 -11.40 -15.49 12.71
CA ILE A 340 -10.26 -15.86 13.56
C ILE A 340 -10.74 -16.89 14.57
N ASP A 341 -10.09 -18.05 14.60
CA ASP A 341 -10.51 -19.19 15.42
C ASP A 341 -11.99 -19.51 15.19
N THR A 342 -12.83 -19.44 16.23
CA THR A 342 -14.29 -19.63 16.16
C THR A 342 -15.06 -18.31 16.25
N ASN A 343 -14.38 -17.18 16.03
CA ASN A 343 -14.95 -15.84 16.09
C ASN A 343 -15.16 -15.27 14.68
N LEU A 344 -16.30 -14.59 14.53
CA LEU A 344 -16.62 -13.72 13.42
C LEU A 344 -16.79 -12.32 13.99
N THR A 345 -16.00 -11.37 13.50
CA THR A 345 -16.15 -9.96 13.85
C THR A 345 -16.48 -9.16 12.59
N ILE A 346 -17.45 -8.25 12.68
CA ILE A 346 -17.73 -7.30 11.60
C ILE A 346 -17.64 -5.87 12.10
N THR A 347 -17.17 -5.00 11.21
CA THR A 347 -17.25 -3.56 11.34
C THR A 347 -17.73 -3.02 9.99
N PHE A 348 -19.04 -2.84 9.86
CA PHE A 348 -19.67 -2.35 8.63
C PHE A 348 -20.27 -0.97 8.84
N LEU A 349 -20.17 -0.13 7.82
CA LEU A 349 -20.79 1.18 7.75
C LEU A 349 -21.80 1.20 6.59
N TRP A 350 -22.90 1.92 6.79
CA TRP A 350 -23.94 2.14 5.80
C TRP A 350 -24.18 3.65 5.64
N PRO A 351 -23.57 4.27 4.62
CA PRO A 351 -23.78 5.67 4.32
C PRO A 351 -25.22 5.95 3.92
N GLN A 352 -25.83 6.96 4.55
CA GLN A 352 -27.24 7.30 4.38
C GLN A 352 -28.19 6.14 4.74
N GLY A 353 -27.74 5.24 5.61
CA GLY A 353 -28.51 4.07 6.01
C GLY A 353 -29.74 4.39 6.86
N ASN A 354 -30.59 3.38 7.01
CA ASN A 354 -31.78 3.42 7.86
C ASN A 354 -31.57 2.55 9.11
N LEU A 355 -31.70 3.16 10.29
CA LEU A 355 -31.44 2.49 11.57
C LEU A 355 -32.43 1.35 11.85
N ASP A 356 -33.70 1.51 11.49
CA ASP A 356 -34.73 0.48 11.74
C ASP A 356 -34.48 -0.76 10.87
N ILE A 357 -34.11 -0.58 9.61
CA ILE A 357 -33.73 -1.68 8.71
C ILE A 357 -32.44 -2.37 9.21
N ALA A 358 -31.47 -1.59 9.68
CA ALA A 358 -30.24 -2.13 10.25
C ALA A 358 -30.54 -3.00 11.49
N ASN A 359 -31.33 -2.47 12.42
CA ASN A 359 -31.78 -3.19 13.61
C ASN A 359 -32.54 -4.47 13.22
N ALA A 360 -33.52 -4.39 12.33
CA ALA A 360 -34.29 -5.55 11.90
C ALA A 360 -33.39 -6.65 11.28
N THR A 361 -32.39 -6.26 10.48
CA THR A 361 -31.46 -7.19 9.83
C THR A 361 -30.62 -7.96 10.85
N PHE A 362 -29.97 -7.25 11.78
CA PHE A 362 -29.09 -7.88 12.75
C PHE A 362 -29.85 -8.55 13.91
N ILE A 363 -31.02 -8.02 14.31
CA ILE A 363 -31.92 -8.71 15.27
C ILE A 363 -32.41 -10.02 14.68
N LYS A 364 -32.84 -10.03 13.41
CA LYS A 364 -33.20 -11.28 12.73
C LYS A 364 -32.02 -12.25 12.71
N PHE A 365 -30.82 -11.78 12.36
CA PHE A 365 -29.62 -12.62 12.40
C PHE A 365 -29.37 -13.19 13.80
N MET A 366 -29.46 -12.39 14.86
CA MET A 366 -29.30 -12.87 16.24
C MET A 366 -30.37 -13.91 16.62
N ASN A 367 -31.64 -13.66 16.29
CA ASN A 367 -32.75 -14.55 16.59
C ASN A 367 -32.69 -15.87 15.81
N ASP A 368 -32.20 -15.85 14.58
CA ASP A 368 -31.97 -17.06 13.78
C ASP A 368 -30.76 -17.88 14.29
N ASN A 369 -29.95 -17.30 15.19
CA ASN A 369 -28.67 -17.84 15.65
C ASN A 369 -28.51 -17.78 17.19
N THR A 370 -29.55 -18.17 17.95
CA THR A 370 -29.59 -18.08 19.43
C THR A 370 -28.53 -18.92 20.15
N ASP A 371 -27.89 -19.86 19.45
CA ASP A 371 -26.85 -20.74 19.98
C ASP A 371 -25.43 -20.13 19.88
N LEU A 372 -25.29 -18.93 19.31
CA LEU A 372 -24.04 -18.17 19.26
C LEU A 372 -23.86 -17.26 20.47
N VAL A 373 -22.60 -16.96 20.80
CA VAL A 373 -22.27 -16.00 21.86
C VAL A 373 -21.91 -14.66 21.23
N PHE A 374 -22.71 -13.63 21.52
CA PHE A 374 -22.45 -12.25 21.08
C PHE A 374 -21.67 -11.52 22.18
N SER A 375 -20.37 -11.37 22.01
CA SER A 375 -19.50 -10.67 22.96
C SER A 375 -19.59 -9.14 22.81
N SER A 376 -19.99 -8.67 21.63
CA SER A 376 -20.32 -7.27 21.36
C SER A 376 -21.39 -7.21 20.27
N SER A 377 -22.37 -6.33 20.45
CA SER A 377 -23.38 -6.00 19.44
C SER A 377 -23.72 -4.53 19.54
N LEU A 378 -23.21 -3.75 18.59
CA LEU A 378 -23.45 -2.32 18.49
C LEU A 378 -24.04 -2.03 17.12
N ILE A 379 -25.19 -1.36 17.10
CA ILE A 379 -25.76 -0.73 15.91
C ILE A 379 -26.02 0.72 16.29
N ALA A 380 -25.40 1.65 15.60
CA ALA A 380 -25.40 3.05 16.00
C ALA A 380 -25.59 4.00 14.82
N TYR A 381 -26.34 5.07 15.07
CA TYR A 381 -26.39 6.23 14.20
C TYR A 381 -25.21 7.15 14.54
N ALA A 382 -24.53 7.63 13.51
CA ALA A 382 -23.53 8.69 13.59
C ALA A 382 -23.92 9.82 12.62
N PRO A 383 -23.87 11.10 13.06
CA PRO A 383 -24.33 12.22 12.24
C PRO A 383 -23.38 12.53 11.07
N SER A 384 -22.12 12.07 11.11
CA SER A 384 -21.16 12.22 10.04
C SER A 384 -20.28 10.98 9.86
N PHE A 385 -19.57 10.90 8.74
CA PHE A 385 -18.55 9.87 8.54
C PHE A 385 -17.42 9.92 9.57
N TYR A 386 -16.97 11.12 9.97
CA TYR A 386 -15.87 11.23 10.94
C TYR A 386 -16.28 10.69 12.31
N ASP A 387 -17.52 10.96 12.75
CA ASP A 387 -18.05 10.41 14.00
C ASP A 387 -18.12 8.87 13.96
N ALA A 388 -18.58 8.31 12.84
CA ALA A 388 -18.59 6.86 12.65
C ALA A 388 -17.18 6.27 12.62
N TYR A 389 -16.25 6.94 11.93
CA TYR A 389 -14.85 6.55 11.80
C TYR A 389 -14.16 6.47 13.17
N MET A 390 -14.35 7.47 14.03
CA MET A 390 -13.75 7.50 15.37
C MET A 390 -14.23 6.36 16.26
N VAL A 391 -15.46 5.86 16.05
CA VAL A 391 -16.01 4.72 16.78
C VAL A 391 -15.57 3.39 16.16
N ALA A 392 -15.60 3.29 14.84
CA ALA A 392 -15.39 2.04 14.12
C ALA A 392 -13.91 1.69 13.88
N PHE A 393 -13.06 2.71 13.74
CA PHE A 393 -11.65 2.56 13.34
C PHE A 393 -10.72 3.48 14.15
N PRO A 394 -10.80 3.51 15.49
CA PRO A 394 -10.08 4.50 16.29
C PRO A 394 -8.56 4.47 16.06
N GLN A 395 -7.95 3.31 15.81
CA GLN A 395 -6.55 3.11 15.36
C GLN A 395 -6.40 1.77 14.63
N CYS A 396 -5.52 1.65 13.63
CA CYS A 396 -5.21 0.39 12.92
C CYS A 396 -4.17 -0.47 13.66
N ASP A 397 -4.27 -0.50 14.98
CA ASP A 397 -3.35 -1.20 15.85
C ASP A 397 -3.91 -2.59 16.22
N PRO A 398 -3.05 -3.59 16.46
CA PRO A 398 -1.58 -3.49 16.54
C PRO A 398 -0.88 -3.47 15.17
N THR A 399 0.36 -2.95 15.16
CA THR A 399 1.39 -3.12 14.12
C THR A 399 2.69 -3.62 14.78
N GLY A 400 3.85 -3.55 14.10
CA GLY A 400 5.14 -3.91 14.69
C GLY A 400 5.35 -5.43 14.85
N PHE A 401 4.68 -6.23 14.03
CA PHE A 401 4.87 -7.68 13.96
C PHE A 401 5.24 -8.10 12.54
N ASN A 402 5.70 -9.33 12.41
CA ASN A 402 5.98 -9.91 11.10
C ASN A 402 4.69 -10.45 10.50
N LEU A 403 4.42 -10.13 9.23
CA LEU A 403 3.18 -10.49 8.55
C LEU A 403 3.47 -10.92 7.11
N LEU A 404 2.86 -12.02 6.69
CA LEU A 404 2.73 -12.36 5.28
C LEU A 404 1.26 -12.58 4.96
N ILE A 405 0.82 -12.01 3.85
CA ILE A 405 -0.55 -12.14 3.35
C ILE A 405 -0.55 -12.50 1.87
N GLY A 406 -1.69 -12.99 1.39
CA GLY A 406 -2.06 -12.97 -0.02
C GLY A 406 -3.56 -12.77 -0.18
N SER A 407 -3.98 -12.27 -1.33
CA SER A 407 -5.36 -11.82 -1.55
C SER A 407 -5.95 -12.24 -2.89
N ARG A 408 -7.29 -12.21 -2.98
CA ARG A 408 -8.06 -12.29 -4.21
C ARG A 408 -9.25 -11.34 -4.18
N LEU A 409 -9.60 -10.83 -5.36
CA LEU A 409 -10.83 -10.10 -5.64
C LEU A 409 -11.88 -11.12 -6.09
N ILE A 410 -12.89 -11.36 -5.27
CA ILE A 410 -13.93 -12.36 -5.53
C ILE A 410 -15.10 -11.70 -6.27
N PRO A 411 -15.44 -12.15 -7.50
CA PRO A 411 -16.54 -11.62 -8.29
C PRO A 411 -17.88 -11.66 -7.57
N GLU A 412 -18.68 -10.62 -7.74
CA GLU A 412 -20.03 -10.52 -7.19
C GLU A 412 -20.93 -11.69 -7.63
N THR A 413 -20.82 -12.07 -8.90
CA THR A 413 -21.56 -13.20 -9.47
C THR A 413 -21.27 -14.51 -8.75
N ILE A 414 -20.04 -14.72 -8.29
CA ILE A 414 -19.66 -15.93 -7.55
C ILE A 414 -20.25 -15.91 -6.14
N VAL A 415 -20.16 -14.78 -5.44
CA VAL A 415 -20.73 -14.66 -4.08
C VAL A 415 -22.25 -14.86 -4.09
N ARG A 416 -22.93 -14.34 -5.11
CA ARG A 416 -24.39 -14.47 -5.25
C ARG A 416 -24.83 -15.87 -5.68
N ASN A 417 -24.14 -16.47 -6.66
CA ASN A 417 -24.59 -17.71 -7.28
C ASN A 417 -24.06 -18.98 -6.58
N LYS A 418 -22.95 -18.85 -5.84
CA LYS A 418 -22.27 -19.98 -5.16
C LYS A 418 -21.91 -19.64 -3.69
N PRO A 419 -22.82 -19.08 -2.88
CA PRO A 419 -22.49 -18.66 -1.52
C PRO A 419 -22.03 -19.82 -0.63
N ASP A 420 -22.53 -21.04 -0.88
CA ASP A 420 -22.13 -22.22 -0.12
C ASP A 420 -20.69 -22.63 -0.43
N ASP A 421 -20.30 -22.67 -1.71
CA ASP A 421 -18.92 -22.95 -2.12
C ASP A 421 -17.96 -21.90 -1.51
N VAL A 422 -18.33 -20.61 -1.58
CA VAL A 422 -17.55 -19.53 -0.98
C VAL A 422 -17.38 -19.74 0.53
N SER A 423 -18.48 -20.05 1.24
CA SER A 423 -18.43 -20.28 2.68
C SER A 423 -17.59 -21.50 3.07
N GLN A 424 -17.62 -22.55 2.25
CA GLN A 424 -16.84 -23.75 2.46
C GLN A 424 -15.35 -23.47 2.29
N ILE A 425 -14.96 -22.70 1.27
CA ILE A 425 -13.58 -22.26 1.08
C ILE A 425 -13.11 -21.39 2.25
N PHE A 426 -13.92 -20.43 2.71
CA PHE A 426 -13.57 -19.60 3.88
C PHE A 426 -13.35 -20.43 5.14
N TYR A 427 -14.21 -21.43 5.39
CA TYR A 427 -14.02 -22.36 6.50
C TYR A 427 -12.74 -23.21 6.36
N GLN A 428 -12.41 -23.66 5.14
CA GLN A 428 -11.18 -24.41 4.87
C GLN A 428 -9.92 -23.58 5.06
N MET A 429 -9.92 -22.31 4.65
CA MET A 429 -8.78 -21.39 4.81
C MET A 429 -8.47 -21.10 6.28
N LYS A 430 -9.45 -21.21 7.18
CA LYS A 430 -9.24 -21.19 8.64
C LYS A 430 -8.53 -22.45 9.18
N GLY A 431 -8.36 -23.49 8.35
CA GLY A 431 -7.72 -24.77 8.71
C GLY A 431 -6.30 -24.65 9.26
N GLN A 432 -5.68 -25.79 9.57
CA GLN A 432 -4.44 -25.89 10.36
C GLN A 432 -3.31 -24.95 9.86
N SER A 433 -3.13 -23.81 10.53
CA SER A 433 -2.00 -22.93 10.36
C SER A 433 -0.92 -23.25 11.39
N ILE A 434 0.36 -23.17 11.01
CA ILE A 434 1.47 -23.38 11.97
C ILE A 434 1.71 -22.16 12.87
N LYS A 435 1.16 -21.00 12.49
CA LYS A 435 1.19 -19.74 13.25
C LYS A 435 -0.22 -19.13 13.33
N PRO A 436 -0.46 -18.15 14.23
CA PRO A 436 -1.74 -17.43 14.26
C PRO A 436 -2.08 -16.86 12.89
N SER A 437 -3.31 -17.11 12.44
CA SER A 437 -3.78 -16.71 11.11
C SER A 437 -5.04 -15.88 11.19
N THR A 438 -5.32 -15.15 10.12
CA THR A 438 -6.56 -14.38 9.98
C THR A 438 -7.02 -14.45 8.53
N LEU A 439 -8.32 -14.67 8.35
CA LEU A 439 -9.00 -14.47 7.08
C LEU A 439 -9.85 -13.19 7.18
N LEU A 440 -9.54 -12.22 6.32
CA LEU A 440 -10.27 -10.96 6.20
C LEU A 440 -11.08 -10.97 4.91
N VAL A 441 -12.36 -10.63 5.04
CA VAL A 441 -13.35 -10.59 3.96
C VAL A 441 -13.92 -9.19 3.91
N ASN A 442 -13.40 -8.37 3.01
CA ASN A 442 -13.75 -6.96 2.91
C ASN A 442 -14.89 -6.79 1.90
N LEU A 443 -16.07 -6.38 2.38
CA LEU A 443 -17.20 -5.98 1.54
C LEU A 443 -17.00 -4.52 1.12
N VAL A 444 -16.13 -4.29 0.15
CA VAL A 444 -15.69 -2.94 -0.25
C VAL A 444 -15.82 -2.67 -1.75
N ALA A 445 -16.15 -3.69 -2.55
CA ALA A 445 -16.40 -3.57 -3.98
C ALA A 445 -17.90 -3.70 -4.31
N GLY A 446 -18.27 -3.69 -5.59
CA GLY A 446 -19.67 -3.55 -6.01
C GLY A 446 -20.20 -2.12 -5.81
N GLY A 447 -21.51 -1.93 -6.05
CA GLY A 447 -22.13 -0.61 -5.95
C GLY A 447 -21.47 0.40 -6.90
N GLN A 448 -21.08 1.58 -6.39
CA GLN A 448 -20.39 2.58 -7.22
C GLN A 448 -19.02 2.13 -7.73
N VAL A 449 -18.34 1.18 -7.09
CA VAL A 449 -17.07 0.64 -7.60
C VAL A 449 -17.26 -0.01 -8.97
N SER A 450 -18.41 -0.68 -9.19
CA SER A 450 -18.79 -1.33 -10.45
C SER A 450 -19.44 -0.37 -11.45
N ASN A 451 -20.14 0.66 -10.96
CA ASN A 451 -20.95 1.54 -11.80
C ASN A 451 -20.20 2.76 -12.35
N ILE A 452 -19.04 3.11 -11.80
CA ILE A 452 -18.22 4.19 -12.32
C ILE A 452 -17.68 3.80 -13.71
N SER A 453 -18.06 4.61 -14.70
CA SER A 453 -17.55 4.55 -16.06
C SER A 453 -16.72 5.81 -16.36
N ASN A 454 -15.84 5.73 -17.35
CA ASN A 454 -15.07 6.88 -17.88
C ASN A 454 -14.06 7.52 -16.91
N VAL A 455 -13.51 6.77 -15.96
CA VAL A 455 -12.33 7.21 -15.18
C VAL A 455 -11.05 6.89 -15.93
N ASN A 456 -10.16 7.87 -16.06
CA ASN A 456 -8.86 7.68 -16.69
C ASN A 456 -7.85 7.10 -15.68
N ASN A 457 -7.99 5.80 -15.36
CA ASN A 457 -7.14 5.15 -14.37
C ASN A 457 -6.76 3.71 -14.78
N SER A 458 -5.63 3.23 -14.24
CA SER A 458 -5.08 1.90 -14.50
C SER A 458 -5.45 0.89 -13.41
N LEU A 459 -6.54 1.14 -12.67
CA LEU A 459 -7.01 0.23 -11.63
C LEU A 459 -7.28 -1.15 -12.23
N ASN A 460 -6.85 -2.21 -11.53
CA ASN A 460 -7.14 -3.58 -11.92
C ASN A 460 -8.64 -3.77 -12.22
N PRO A 461 -9.02 -4.16 -13.47
CA PRO A 461 -10.42 -4.30 -13.86
C PRO A 461 -11.23 -5.29 -13.00
N ALA A 462 -10.57 -6.24 -12.32
CA ALA A 462 -11.23 -7.15 -11.39
C ALA A 462 -11.98 -6.42 -10.25
N TRP A 463 -11.57 -5.21 -9.87
CA TRP A 463 -12.32 -4.38 -8.92
C TRP A 463 -13.73 -4.06 -9.39
N ARG A 464 -13.94 -3.94 -10.71
CA ARG A 464 -15.24 -3.56 -11.29
C ARG A 464 -16.26 -4.69 -11.23
N THR A 465 -15.81 -5.93 -11.12
CA THR A 465 -16.68 -7.11 -11.05
C THR A 465 -16.69 -7.77 -9.67
N ALA A 466 -15.74 -7.41 -8.80
CA ALA A 466 -15.65 -7.93 -7.44
C ALA A 466 -16.78 -7.41 -6.54
N LEU A 467 -17.16 -8.24 -5.57
CA LEU A 467 -17.90 -7.81 -4.39
C LEU A 467 -16.99 -7.78 -3.15
N LEU A 468 -16.08 -8.76 -3.06
CA LEU A 468 -15.23 -8.96 -1.91
C LEU A 468 -13.76 -8.82 -2.29
N HIS A 469 -13.00 -8.14 -1.44
CA HIS A 469 -11.55 -8.31 -1.36
C HIS A 469 -11.26 -9.25 -0.19
N VAL A 470 -10.72 -10.43 -0.48
CA VAL A 470 -10.46 -11.47 0.52
C VAL A 470 -8.96 -11.65 0.64
N PHE A 471 -8.42 -11.58 1.85
CA PHE A 471 -7.02 -11.92 2.08
C PHE A 471 -6.84 -12.80 3.30
N TYR A 472 -5.82 -13.66 3.22
CA TYR A 472 -5.41 -14.55 4.28
C TYR A 472 -4.00 -14.19 4.71
N GLY A 473 -3.77 -14.15 6.01
CA GLY A 473 -2.47 -13.80 6.57
C GLY A 473 -2.05 -14.67 7.74
N GLN A 474 -0.75 -14.78 7.93
CA GLN A 474 -0.14 -15.36 9.14
C GLN A 474 0.88 -14.40 9.73
N VAL A 475 0.94 -14.37 11.06
CA VAL A 475 1.88 -13.54 11.83
C VAL A 475 2.86 -14.41 12.61
N TRP A 476 4.07 -13.92 12.85
CA TRP A 476 5.08 -14.65 13.62
C TRP A 476 5.98 -13.75 14.46
N SER A 477 6.65 -14.32 15.46
CA SER A 477 7.62 -13.63 16.31
C SER A 477 8.99 -13.53 15.64
N ASP A 478 9.79 -12.54 16.02
CA ASP A 478 11.14 -12.31 15.49
C ASP A 478 12.09 -13.50 15.68
N SER A 479 11.84 -14.33 16.69
CA SER A 479 12.59 -15.55 16.99
C SER A 479 12.29 -16.73 16.07
N THR A 480 11.30 -16.60 15.17
CA THR A 480 10.88 -17.69 14.26
C THR A 480 11.99 -17.99 13.26
N SER A 481 12.33 -19.28 13.11
CA SER A 481 13.39 -19.74 12.20
C SER A 481 13.05 -19.44 10.74
N LYS A 482 14.08 -19.38 9.87
CA LYS A 482 13.86 -19.20 8.43
C LYS A 482 13.07 -20.35 7.80
N ASP A 483 13.24 -21.57 8.29
CA ASP A 483 12.51 -22.74 7.80
C ASP A 483 11.02 -22.62 8.14
N ASP A 484 10.68 -22.20 9.36
CA ASP A 484 9.30 -21.90 9.75
C ASP A 484 8.70 -20.76 8.92
N GLN A 485 9.48 -19.72 8.61
CA GLN A 485 9.01 -18.62 7.75
C GLN A 485 8.71 -19.11 6.32
N GLN A 486 9.50 -20.04 5.78
CA GLN A 486 9.21 -20.66 4.48
C GLN A 486 7.95 -21.53 4.52
N LEU A 487 7.71 -22.24 5.63
CA LEU A 487 6.47 -22.98 5.83
C LEU A 487 5.26 -22.04 5.91
N VAL A 488 5.39 -20.89 6.58
CA VAL A 488 4.35 -19.84 6.58
C VAL A 488 4.06 -19.38 5.16
N ALA A 489 5.09 -19.09 4.36
CA ALA A 489 4.93 -18.67 2.97
C ALA A 489 4.19 -19.71 2.12
N ALA A 490 4.58 -20.98 2.23
CA ALA A 490 3.90 -22.06 1.53
C ALA A 490 2.43 -22.20 1.96
N GLN A 491 2.12 -22.06 3.25
CA GLN A 491 0.74 -22.14 3.75
C GLN A 491 -0.12 -20.95 3.30
N VAL A 492 0.41 -19.73 3.33
CA VAL A 492 -0.30 -18.54 2.84
C VAL A 492 -0.62 -18.70 1.36
N ALA A 493 0.37 -19.08 0.53
CA ALA A 493 0.16 -19.31 -0.89
C ALA A 493 -0.89 -20.41 -1.16
N ASN A 494 -0.80 -21.55 -0.47
CA ASN A 494 -1.74 -22.65 -0.62
C ASN A 494 -3.18 -22.26 -0.23
N ASN A 495 -3.35 -21.56 0.90
CA ASN A 495 -4.68 -21.14 1.35
C ASN A 495 -5.29 -20.09 0.42
N VAL A 496 -4.50 -19.15 -0.08
CA VAL A 496 -4.98 -18.14 -1.05
C VAL A 496 -5.35 -18.81 -2.37
N GLN A 497 -4.63 -19.85 -2.79
CA GLN A 497 -4.96 -20.62 -4.00
C GLN A 497 -6.30 -21.37 -3.90
N LEU A 498 -6.78 -21.70 -2.69
CA LEU A 498 -8.12 -22.26 -2.52
C LEU A 498 -9.21 -21.34 -3.07
N LEU A 499 -9.03 -20.01 -2.98
CA LEU A 499 -9.99 -19.06 -3.55
C LEU A 499 -10.08 -19.18 -5.07
N ASP A 500 -8.97 -19.49 -5.76
CA ASP A 500 -8.96 -19.64 -7.22
C ASP A 500 -9.82 -20.84 -7.68
N THR A 501 -10.11 -21.82 -6.81
CA THR A 501 -10.99 -22.94 -7.14
C THR A 501 -12.44 -22.52 -7.41
N LEU A 502 -12.85 -21.34 -6.92
CA LEU A 502 -14.19 -20.78 -7.15
C LEU A 502 -14.40 -20.32 -8.59
N SER A 503 -13.31 -20.06 -9.32
CA SER A 503 -13.30 -19.29 -10.56
C SER A 503 -13.72 -20.05 -11.83
N ASN A 504 -14.00 -21.35 -11.74
CA ASN A 504 -14.19 -22.25 -12.89
C ASN A 504 -13.07 -22.10 -13.96
N GLY A 505 -11.84 -21.82 -13.54
CA GLY A 505 -10.68 -21.65 -14.44
C GLY A 505 -10.37 -20.22 -14.87
N SER A 506 -11.14 -19.22 -14.43
CA SER A 506 -10.83 -17.80 -14.67
C SER A 506 -9.81 -17.27 -13.65
N GLN A 507 -8.87 -16.42 -14.07
CA GLN A 507 -7.93 -15.83 -13.11
C GLN A 507 -8.61 -14.69 -12.34
N PHE A 508 -8.65 -14.79 -11.01
CA PHE A 508 -9.02 -13.66 -10.16
C PHE A 508 -7.90 -12.62 -10.10
N GLY A 509 -8.26 -11.34 -9.96
CA GLY A 509 -7.30 -10.31 -9.59
C GLY A 509 -6.91 -10.38 -8.12
N SER A 510 -5.82 -9.72 -7.77
CA SER A 510 -5.36 -9.52 -6.39
C SER A 510 -5.08 -8.04 -6.17
N TYR A 511 -5.26 -7.55 -4.95
CA TYR A 511 -4.99 -6.15 -4.65
C TYR A 511 -3.51 -5.96 -4.32
N MET A 512 -2.78 -5.28 -5.20
CA MET A 512 -1.32 -5.14 -5.09
C MET A 512 -0.80 -4.46 -3.82
N ASN A 513 -1.65 -3.78 -3.04
CA ASN A 513 -1.21 -3.19 -1.77
C ASN A 513 -1.35 -4.16 -0.59
N GLU A 514 -2.16 -5.21 -0.76
CA GLU A 514 -2.44 -6.22 0.25
C GLU A 514 -2.25 -7.61 -0.39
N ALA A 515 -1.03 -7.94 -0.81
CA ALA A 515 -0.73 -9.14 -1.57
C ALA A 515 0.59 -9.80 -1.14
N ASP A 516 0.82 -11.01 -1.63
CA ASP A 516 2.06 -11.75 -1.43
C ASP A 516 3.15 -11.15 -2.34
N PRO A 517 4.32 -10.75 -1.79
CA PRO A 517 5.46 -10.30 -2.62
C PRO A 517 5.95 -11.36 -3.62
N ASN A 518 5.61 -12.64 -3.42
CA ASN A 518 5.93 -13.77 -4.30
C ASN A 518 4.73 -14.26 -5.12
N GLU A 519 3.66 -13.46 -5.27
CA GLU A 519 2.46 -13.84 -6.02
C GLU A 519 2.82 -14.40 -7.42
N PRO A 520 2.42 -15.64 -7.74
CA PRO A 520 2.62 -16.18 -9.08
C PRO A 520 1.80 -15.40 -10.12
N ASN A 521 2.40 -15.09 -11.27
CA ASN A 521 1.76 -14.30 -12.33
C ASN A 521 1.27 -12.93 -11.81
N TRP A 522 2.05 -12.30 -10.92
CA TRP A 522 1.73 -11.04 -10.27
C TRP A 522 1.34 -9.94 -11.28
N GLN A 523 1.91 -9.91 -12.49
CA GLN A 523 1.55 -8.92 -13.52
C GLN A 523 0.05 -8.99 -13.84
N GLN A 524 -0.46 -10.19 -14.12
CA GLN A 524 -1.86 -10.38 -14.45
C GLN A 524 -2.75 -10.25 -13.20
N ARG A 525 -2.27 -10.75 -12.06
CA ARG A 525 -3.00 -10.65 -10.79
C ARG A 525 -3.19 -9.20 -10.35
N PHE A 526 -2.17 -8.36 -10.46
CA PHE A 526 -2.18 -7.00 -9.92
C PHE A 526 -2.73 -5.97 -10.89
N PHE A 527 -2.59 -6.19 -12.20
CA PHE A 527 -2.98 -5.19 -13.21
C PHE A 527 -4.04 -5.67 -14.20
N GLY A 528 -4.38 -6.97 -14.23
CA GLY A 528 -5.38 -7.54 -15.13
C GLY A 528 -4.78 -8.03 -16.45
N SER A 529 -5.50 -7.87 -17.56
CA SER A 529 -5.07 -8.39 -18.87
C SER A 529 -3.75 -7.78 -19.33
N GLN A 530 -2.97 -8.52 -20.14
CA GLN A 530 -1.62 -8.16 -20.58
C GLN A 530 -1.49 -6.75 -21.22
N ALA A 531 -2.58 -6.19 -21.73
CA ALA A 531 -2.60 -4.84 -22.29
C ALA A 531 -2.25 -3.77 -21.24
N ILE A 532 -2.74 -3.88 -20.00
CA ILE A 532 -2.50 -2.91 -18.94
C ILE A 532 -1.03 -2.92 -18.47
N PRO A 533 -0.43 -4.07 -18.10
CA PRO A 533 1.01 -4.15 -17.83
C PRO A 533 1.87 -3.58 -18.95
N THR A 534 1.56 -3.92 -20.21
CA THR A 534 2.32 -3.42 -21.37
C THR A 534 2.26 -1.90 -21.48
N ALA A 535 1.09 -1.31 -21.27
CA ALA A 535 0.92 0.16 -21.26
C ALA A 535 1.62 0.81 -20.05
N LEU A 536 1.58 0.20 -18.86
CA LEU A 536 2.31 0.72 -17.70
C LEU A 536 3.82 0.74 -17.97
N ILE A 537 4.36 -0.30 -18.61
CA ILE A 537 5.78 -0.35 -18.99
C ILE A 537 6.14 0.78 -19.97
N SER A 538 5.26 1.14 -20.91
CA SER A 538 5.56 2.23 -21.86
C SER A 538 5.55 3.62 -21.21
N VAL A 539 4.78 3.80 -20.13
CA VAL A 539 4.77 5.04 -19.33
C VAL A 539 6.01 5.15 -18.43
N GLN A 540 6.69 4.03 -18.14
CA GLN A 540 7.92 4.02 -17.37
C GLN A 540 9.07 4.70 -18.15
N ARG A 541 9.12 6.04 -18.10
CA ARG A 541 10.16 6.84 -18.76
C ARG A 541 11.50 6.69 -18.00
N LEU A 542 12.35 5.80 -18.51
CA LEU A 542 13.84 5.86 -18.46
C LEU A 542 14.58 5.38 -17.17
N PRO A 543 15.90 5.03 -17.28
CA PRO A 543 16.58 3.87 -16.65
C PRO A 543 17.03 4.06 -15.19
N ILE A 544 16.53 5.08 -14.51
CA ILE A 544 17.11 5.59 -13.25
C ILE A 544 16.25 5.27 -12.03
N MET A 545 14.94 5.02 -12.19
CA MET A 545 14.08 4.70 -11.05
C MET A 545 13.84 3.21 -10.88
N ILE A 546 14.08 2.80 -9.63
CA ILE A 546 13.54 1.68 -8.85
C ILE A 546 13.63 0.31 -9.53
N SER A 547 14.21 -0.64 -8.80
CA SER A 547 14.44 -2.02 -9.22
C SER A 547 13.14 -2.77 -9.48
N ILE A 548 12.44 -2.42 -10.56
CA ILE A 548 11.38 -3.22 -11.17
C ILE A 548 11.99 -4.02 -12.33
N LYS A 549 13.28 -3.85 -12.64
CA LYS A 549 13.99 -4.85 -13.44
C LYS A 549 13.99 -6.25 -12.79
N THR A 550 13.64 -6.39 -11.51
CA THR A 550 13.34 -7.69 -10.88
C THR A 550 11.87 -8.12 -11.05
N PHE A 551 10.96 -7.20 -11.37
CA PHE A 551 9.53 -7.48 -11.54
C PHE A 551 9.16 -7.66 -13.02
N PHE A 552 9.50 -6.73 -13.93
CA PHE A 552 9.09 -6.80 -15.35
C PHE A 552 10.03 -7.56 -16.30
N VAL A 553 11.17 -8.07 -15.83
CA VAL A 553 12.12 -8.80 -16.70
C VAL A 553 12.15 -10.29 -16.35
N ILE A 554 11.07 -10.98 -16.67
CA ILE A 554 11.12 -12.35 -17.22
C ILE A 554 10.05 -12.39 -18.33
N LEU A 555 10.47 -12.01 -19.54
CA LEU A 555 9.91 -12.51 -20.80
C LEU A 555 11.03 -13.29 -21.49
#